data_AF-A0A354IQH7-F1
#
_entry.id   AF-A0A354IQH7-F1
#
_cell.length_a   1.000
_cell.length_b   1.000
_cell.length_c   1.000
_cell.angle_alpha   90.00
_cell.angle_beta   90.00
_cell.angle_gamma   90.00
#
_symmetry.space_group_name_H-M   'P 1'
#
loop_
_entity.id
_entity.type
_entity.pdbx_description
1 polymer ?
#
loop_
_entity_poly.entity_id
_entity_poly.type
_entity_poly.pdbx_seq_one_letter_code
_entity_poly.pdbx_strand_id
1 'polypeptide(L)'
;MYDMCVTVHQLKTKSPPKPFVTFPADFITARKTYVSDGTSYLFKEERFDVEVGDADQACESRIVRTWTTFLGRDGKLHYDGIDKEGKRLESPPGEFMPPETEGKADHFTEARTIEGIAVKCMPIPPGMQQAVSQVCVADAKPGTLVDVHGEPITLFSETAIVKDMASVLRTEAKSVRIGGKVDQAVFDAVAAP
;
A
#
# COMPACT_ATOMS: atom_id res chain seq x y z
N MET A 1 17.57 -11.88 -4.94
CA MET A 1 17.35 -12.72 -3.73
C MET A 1 17.04 -14.17 -4.11
N TYR A 2 16.07 -14.42 -4.99
CA TYR A 2 15.75 -15.76 -5.49
C TYR A 2 16.94 -16.47 -6.19
N ASP A 3 17.68 -15.79 -7.08
CA ASP A 3 18.83 -16.41 -7.78
C ASP A 3 19.92 -16.91 -6.83
N MET A 4 20.16 -16.17 -5.75
CA MET A 4 21.09 -16.58 -4.70
C MET A 4 20.58 -17.84 -3.98
N CYS A 5 19.28 -17.90 -3.66
CA CYS A 5 18.67 -19.10 -3.10
C CYS A 5 18.82 -20.30 -4.05
N VAL A 6 18.48 -20.11 -5.34
CA VAL A 6 18.59 -21.15 -6.39
C VAL A 6 20.01 -21.69 -6.46
N THR A 7 21.00 -20.80 -6.47
CA THR A 7 22.42 -21.17 -6.49
C THR A 7 22.77 -22.04 -5.29
N VAL A 8 22.38 -21.62 -4.08
CA VAL A 8 22.65 -22.39 -2.85
C VAL A 8 21.92 -23.74 -2.85
N HIS A 9 20.66 -23.79 -3.28
CA HIS A 9 19.89 -25.03 -3.37
C HIS A 9 20.52 -26.03 -4.33
N GLN A 10 20.92 -25.57 -5.52
CA GLN A 10 21.56 -26.41 -6.53
C GLN A 10 22.92 -26.95 -6.05
N LEU A 11 23.70 -26.13 -5.33
CA LEU A 11 24.97 -26.58 -4.73
C LEU A 11 24.76 -27.65 -3.65
N LYS A 12 23.71 -27.51 -2.82
CA LYS A 12 23.43 -28.46 -1.73
C LYS A 12 22.81 -29.77 -2.21
N THR A 13 21.79 -29.70 -3.05
CA THR A 13 20.88 -30.83 -3.31
C THR A 13 21.06 -31.44 -4.70
N LYS A 14 21.71 -30.73 -5.63
CA LYS A 14 21.76 -31.06 -7.07
C LYS A 14 20.39 -31.26 -7.73
N SER A 15 19.32 -30.83 -7.07
CA SER A 15 17.96 -30.88 -7.57
C SER A 15 17.56 -29.53 -8.17
N PRO A 16 16.64 -29.50 -9.15
CA PRO A 16 16.13 -28.24 -9.67
C PRO A 16 15.32 -27.50 -8.59
N PRO A 17 15.43 -26.16 -8.48
CA PRO A 17 14.58 -25.38 -7.59
C PRO A 17 13.12 -25.45 -8.03
N LYS A 18 12.18 -25.17 -7.11
CA LYS A 18 10.79 -24.95 -7.49
C LYS A 18 10.68 -23.67 -8.34
N PRO A 19 9.77 -23.59 -9.32
CA PRO A 19 9.59 -22.38 -10.12
C PRO A 19 9.24 -21.15 -9.27
N PHE A 20 9.70 -19.98 -9.72
CA PHE A 20 9.29 -18.71 -9.13
C PHE A 20 7.83 -18.39 -9.48
N VAL A 21 7.11 -17.75 -8.57
CA VAL A 21 5.74 -17.30 -8.81
C VAL A 21 5.71 -16.35 -10.00
N THR A 22 4.78 -16.59 -10.93
CA THR A 22 4.57 -15.72 -12.09
C THR A 22 3.55 -14.65 -11.73
N PHE A 23 3.85 -13.40 -12.06
CA PHE A 23 2.94 -12.28 -11.86
C PHE A 23 2.18 -11.96 -13.14
N PRO A 24 0.91 -11.53 -13.03
CA PRO A 24 0.26 -10.85 -14.15
C PRO A 24 1.01 -9.54 -14.48
N ALA A 25 0.78 -9.01 -15.68
CA ALA A 25 1.45 -7.79 -16.15
C ALA A 25 1.14 -6.56 -15.28
N ASP A 26 -0.03 -6.55 -14.65
CA ASP A 26 -0.62 -5.50 -13.83
C ASP A 26 -0.71 -5.88 -12.34
N PHE A 27 0.29 -6.62 -11.85
CA PHE A 27 0.26 -7.13 -10.49
C PHE A 27 0.15 -6.03 -9.43
N ILE A 28 -0.90 -6.13 -8.62
CA ILE A 28 -1.18 -5.20 -7.53
C ILE A 28 -0.40 -5.65 -6.30
N THR A 29 0.54 -4.83 -5.84
CA THR A 29 1.34 -5.08 -4.64
C THR A 29 0.68 -4.52 -3.39
N ALA A 30 -0.17 -3.50 -3.54
CA ALA A 30 -0.93 -2.96 -2.44
C ALA A 30 -2.28 -2.36 -2.89
N ARG A 31 -3.30 -2.52 -2.04
CA ARG A 31 -4.59 -1.83 -2.15
C ARG A 31 -4.79 -0.97 -0.93
N LYS A 32 -5.06 0.31 -1.17
CA LYS A 32 -5.30 1.28 -0.10
C LYS A 32 -6.75 1.71 -0.11
N THR A 33 -7.37 1.78 1.05
CA THR A 33 -8.70 2.35 1.26
C THR A 33 -8.54 3.51 2.23
N TYR A 34 -9.07 4.67 1.87
CA TYR A 34 -9.08 5.84 2.73
C TYR A 34 -10.49 6.41 2.82
N VAL A 35 -11.00 6.62 4.03
CA VAL A 35 -12.30 7.25 4.27
C VAL A 35 -12.15 8.22 5.42
N SER A 36 -12.59 9.47 5.24
CA SER A 36 -12.68 10.44 6.33
C SER A 36 -13.86 11.38 6.16
N ASP A 37 -14.52 11.72 7.27
CA ASP A 37 -15.53 12.77 7.38
C ASP A 37 -14.97 14.09 7.97
N GLY A 38 -13.66 14.16 8.21
CA GLY A 38 -12.97 15.27 8.87
C GLY A 38 -12.85 15.14 10.39
N THR A 39 -13.60 14.23 11.02
CA THR A 39 -13.53 13.94 12.47
C THR A 39 -13.17 12.50 12.78
N SER A 40 -13.58 11.59 11.89
CA SER A 40 -13.27 10.17 11.89
C SER A 40 -12.49 9.83 10.62
N TYR A 41 -11.68 8.79 10.74
CA TYR A 41 -10.76 8.36 9.69
C TYR A 41 -10.64 6.84 9.70
N LEU A 42 -10.65 6.26 8.50
CA LEU A 42 -10.33 4.87 8.24
C LEU A 42 -9.25 4.82 7.17
N PHE A 43 -8.15 4.14 7.46
CA PHE A 43 -7.21 3.70 6.46
C PHE A 43 -7.04 2.20 6.53
N LYS A 44 -7.09 1.55 5.38
CA LYS A 44 -6.77 0.14 5.26
C LYS A 44 -5.76 -0.05 4.15
N GLU A 45 -4.67 -0.74 4.44
CA GLU A 45 -3.69 -1.18 3.44
C GLU A 45 -3.70 -2.70 3.39
N GLU A 46 -3.97 -3.27 2.22
CA GLU A 46 -3.80 -4.69 1.93
C GLU A 46 -2.54 -4.84 1.07
N ARG A 47 -1.56 -5.63 1.48
CA ARG A 47 -0.33 -5.86 0.71
C ARG A 47 -0.27 -7.29 0.22
N PHE A 48 0.35 -7.46 -0.95
CA PHE A 48 0.59 -8.74 -1.59
C PHE A 48 2.11 -8.88 -1.77
N ASP A 49 2.74 -9.39 -0.72
CA ASP A 49 4.19 -9.56 -0.68
C ASP A 49 4.59 -10.92 -1.27
N VAL A 50 5.78 -10.99 -1.83
CA VAL A 50 6.34 -12.22 -2.38
C VAL A 50 7.35 -12.76 -1.38
N GLU A 51 7.06 -13.93 -0.84
CA GLU A 51 8.00 -14.64 0.03
C GLU A 51 8.73 -15.70 -0.76
N VAL A 52 10.01 -15.87 -0.43
CA VAL A 52 10.88 -16.92 -0.96
C VAL A 52 11.40 -17.70 0.23
N GLY A 53 11.07 -18.99 0.28
CA GLY A 53 11.57 -19.92 1.28
C GLY A 53 13.06 -20.17 1.11
N ASP A 54 13.65 -20.80 2.11
CA ASP A 54 15.09 -21.06 2.12
C ASP A 54 15.50 -22.14 1.10
N ALA A 55 16.81 -22.27 0.89
CA ALA A 55 17.39 -23.26 -0.02
C ALA A 55 16.99 -24.71 0.35
N ASP A 56 16.77 -24.99 1.64
CA ASP A 56 16.34 -26.32 2.09
C ASP A 56 14.86 -26.60 1.76
N GLN A 57 14.08 -25.56 1.45
CA GLN A 57 12.69 -25.63 0.98
C GLN A 57 12.59 -25.50 -0.56
N ALA A 58 13.68 -25.79 -1.26
CA ALA A 58 13.76 -25.66 -2.72
C ALA A 58 13.42 -24.25 -3.26
N CYS A 59 13.67 -23.22 -2.45
CA CYS A 59 13.38 -21.82 -2.80
C CYS A 59 11.92 -21.58 -3.19
N GLU A 60 11.00 -22.32 -2.57
CA GLU A 60 9.57 -22.18 -2.80
C GLU A 60 9.14 -20.72 -2.65
N SER A 61 8.49 -20.18 -3.68
CA SER A 61 7.97 -18.81 -3.63
C SER A 61 6.45 -18.81 -3.60
N ARG A 62 5.89 -17.86 -2.85
CA ARG A 62 4.44 -17.70 -2.70
C ARG A 62 4.08 -16.23 -2.50
N ILE A 63 2.84 -15.88 -2.85
CA ILE A 63 2.27 -14.58 -2.53
C ILE A 63 1.60 -14.68 -1.16
N VAL A 64 2.00 -13.82 -0.24
CA VAL A 64 1.38 -13.67 1.07
C VAL A 64 0.61 -12.37 1.12
N ARG A 65 -0.63 -12.45 1.60
CA ARG A 65 -1.48 -11.29 1.79
C ARG A 65 -1.41 -10.86 3.25
N THR A 66 -0.99 -9.62 3.48
CA THR A 66 -1.11 -8.94 4.77
C THR A 66 -2.10 -7.81 4.67
N TRP A 67 -2.61 -7.35 5.80
CA TRP A 67 -3.39 -6.12 5.83
C TRP A 67 -3.29 -5.44 7.18
N THR A 68 -3.44 -4.12 7.16
CA THR A 68 -3.55 -3.28 8.34
C THR A 68 -4.72 -2.33 8.16
N THR A 69 -5.42 -2.07 9.25
CA THR A 69 -6.53 -1.13 9.33
C THR A 69 -6.29 -0.21 10.52
N PHE A 70 -6.39 1.10 10.28
CA PHE A 70 -6.32 2.16 11.25
C PHE A 70 -7.66 2.88 11.26
N LEU A 71 -8.30 2.95 12.43
CA LEU A 71 -9.55 3.67 12.63
C LEU A 71 -9.35 4.73 13.72
N GLY A 72 -9.34 6.00 13.32
CA GLY A 72 -9.33 7.13 14.22
C GLY A 72 -10.73 7.67 14.43
N ARG A 73 -11.23 7.69 15.67
CA ARG A 73 -12.56 8.23 16.01
C ARG A 73 -12.61 8.64 17.48
N ASP A 74 -13.27 9.75 17.78
CA ASP A 74 -13.46 10.27 19.15
C ASP A 74 -12.14 10.38 19.94
N GLY A 75 -11.05 10.77 19.27
CA GLY A 75 -9.70 10.87 19.84
C GLY A 75 -9.00 9.54 20.11
N LYS A 76 -9.56 8.41 19.67
CA LYS A 76 -8.98 7.07 19.81
C LYS A 76 -8.56 6.50 18.48
N LEU A 77 -7.40 5.84 18.46
CA LEU A 77 -6.89 5.09 17.32
C LEU A 77 -7.05 3.60 17.59
N HIS A 78 -7.90 2.93 16.81
CA HIS A 78 -8.00 1.49 16.77
C HIS A 78 -7.11 0.94 15.65
N TYR A 79 -6.46 -0.18 15.92
CA TYR A 79 -5.57 -0.85 15.00
C TYR A 79 -5.91 -2.33 14.94
N ASP A 80 -6.09 -2.83 13.73
CA ASP A 80 -6.33 -4.24 13.44
C ASP A 80 -5.53 -4.65 12.19
N GLY A 81 -5.11 -5.90 12.11
CA GLY A 81 -4.27 -6.36 11.00
C GLY A 81 -4.04 -7.86 10.99
N ILE A 82 -3.40 -8.32 9.93
CA ILE A 82 -2.80 -9.64 9.85
C ILE A 82 -1.36 -9.52 9.34
N ASP A 83 -0.43 -10.18 10.02
CA ASP A 83 0.96 -10.27 9.58
C ASP A 83 1.17 -11.39 8.55
N LYS A 84 2.43 -11.60 8.15
CA LYS A 84 2.83 -12.55 7.11
C LYS A 84 2.69 -14.00 7.58
N GLU A 85 2.76 -14.20 8.88
CA GLU A 85 2.57 -15.47 9.58
C GLU A 85 1.09 -15.80 9.79
N GLY A 86 0.18 -14.88 9.43
CA GLY A 86 -1.26 -15.05 9.60
C GLY A 86 -1.73 -14.73 11.02
N LYS A 87 -0.90 -14.12 11.86
CA LYS A 87 -1.28 -13.69 13.20
C LYS A 87 -2.00 -12.35 13.15
N ARG A 88 -3.05 -12.24 13.96
CA ARG A 88 -3.77 -10.98 14.11
C ARG A 88 -2.88 -9.97 14.84
N LEU A 89 -2.80 -8.77 14.28
CA LEU A 89 -2.12 -7.62 14.85
C LEU A 89 -3.20 -6.75 15.50
N GLU A 90 -3.36 -6.85 16.82
CA GLU A 90 -4.22 -5.97 17.60
C GLU A 90 -3.33 -5.11 18.50
N SER A 91 -3.60 -3.80 18.55
CA SER A 91 -2.99 -2.91 19.54
C SER A 91 -4.10 -2.29 20.39
N PRO A 92 -3.87 -2.11 21.70
CA PRO A 92 -4.75 -1.29 22.51
C PRO A 92 -4.91 0.11 21.89
N PRO A 93 -6.08 0.75 22.08
CA PRO A 93 -6.36 2.02 21.43
C PRO A 93 -5.37 3.09 21.88
N GLY A 94 -4.70 3.70 20.91
CA GLY A 94 -3.80 4.83 21.11
C GLY A 94 -4.55 6.17 21.09
N GLU A 95 -3.86 7.25 21.46
CA GLU A 95 -4.37 8.59 21.18
C GLU A 95 -4.34 8.84 19.67
N PHE A 96 -5.43 9.40 19.13
CA PHE A 96 -5.54 9.77 17.73
C PHE A 96 -5.59 11.27 17.56
N MET A 97 -4.70 11.80 16.73
CA MET A 97 -4.83 13.12 16.13
C MET A 97 -5.29 12.95 14.68
N PRO A 98 -6.32 13.70 14.24
CA PRO A 98 -6.79 13.60 12.88
C PRO A 98 -5.70 14.02 11.87
N PRO A 99 -5.64 13.37 10.69
CA PRO A 99 -4.77 13.81 9.61
C PRO A 99 -5.05 15.27 9.24
N GLU A 100 -3.98 16.06 9.08
CA GLU A 100 -4.07 17.48 8.76
C GLU A 100 -4.08 17.69 7.23
N THR A 101 -4.55 18.86 6.80
CA THR A 101 -4.61 19.25 5.38
C THR A 101 -3.44 20.12 4.93
N GLU A 102 -2.39 20.25 5.74
CA GLU A 102 -1.23 21.12 5.48
C GLU A 102 0.10 20.37 5.66
N GLY A 103 0.40 19.44 4.76
CA GLY A 103 1.74 18.82 4.69
C GLY A 103 2.56 19.26 3.48
N LYS A 104 3.86 18.97 3.52
CA LYS A 104 4.84 19.26 2.47
C LYS A 104 4.54 18.48 1.19
N ALA A 105 3.60 18.96 0.39
CA ALA A 105 3.21 18.36 -0.88
C ALA A 105 3.67 19.18 -2.08
N ASP A 106 4.63 20.09 -1.90
CA ASP A 106 5.13 21.00 -2.95
C ASP A 106 5.69 20.25 -4.17
N HIS A 107 6.06 18.98 -4.02
CA HIS A 107 6.54 18.11 -5.10
C HIS A 107 5.41 17.43 -5.91
N PHE A 108 4.17 17.49 -5.44
CA PHE A 108 3.00 16.93 -6.11
C PHE A 108 2.18 18.04 -6.74
N THR A 109 2.53 18.41 -7.97
CA THR A 109 1.96 19.57 -8.66
C THR A 109 1.01 19.22 -9.79
N GLU A 110 1.05 17.98 -10.29
CA GLU A 110 0.19 17.56 -11.40
C GLU A 110 -1.17 17.06 -10.90
N ALA A 111 -2.20 17.88 -11.04
CA ALA A 111 -3.57 17.46 -10.74
C ALA A 111 -4.08 16.44 -11.78
N ARG A 112 -4.62 15.31 -11.32
CA ARG A 112 -5.21 14.26 -12.14
C ARG A 112 -6.48 13.70 -11.49
N THR A 113 -7.22 12.93 -12.28
CA THR A 113 -8.31 12.08 -11.78
C THR A 113 -8.03 10.64 -12.17
N ILE A 114 -7.88 9.76 -11.18
CA ILE A 114 -7.63 8.33 -11.38
C ILE A 114 -8.82 7.59 -10.78
N GLU A 115 -9.53 6.81 -11.60
CA GLU A 115 -10.68 6.01 -11.16
C GLU A 115 -11.75 6.84 -10.41
N GLY A 116 -11.95 8.09 -10.83
CA GLY A 116 -12.90 9.02 -10.21
C GLY A 116 -12.40 9.74 -8.95
N ILE A 117 -11.16 9.48 -8.53
CA ILE A 117 -10.54 10.10 -7.35
C ILE A 117 -9.63 11.25 -7.79
N ALA A 118 -9.82 12.43 -7.21
CA ALA A 118 -8.96 13.59 -7.43
C ALA A 118 -7.63 13.41 -6.69
N VAL A 119 -6.52 13.55 -7.41
CA VAL A 119 -5.16 13.33 -6.89
C VAL A 119 -4.20 14.39 -7.40
N LYS A 120 -3.09 14.57 -6.67
CA LYS A 120 -1.90 15.29 -7.15
C LYS A 120 -0.76 14.29 -7.33
N CYS A 121 -0.11 14.31 -8.48
CA CYS A 121 0.99 13.40 -8.82
C CYS A 121 2.32 14.15 -8.87
N MET A 122 3.40 13.40 -8.61
CA MET A 122 4.74 13.89 -8.84
C MET A 122 4.97 14.03 -10.36
N PRO A 123 5.52 15.17 -10.84
CA PRO A 123 5.89 15.31 -12.24
C PRO A 123 6.92 14.28 -12.65
N ILE A 124 6.73 13.65 -13.81
CA ILE A 124 7.70 12.70 -14.37
C ILE A 124 8.55 13.46 -15.40
N PRO A 125 9.88 13.57 -15.21
CA PRO A 125 10.75 14.19 -16.20
C PRO A 125 10.63 13.50 -17.57
N PRO A 126 10.64 14.27 -18.68
CA PRO A 126 10.67 13.69 -20.02
C PRO A 126 11.83 12.71 -20.18
N GLY A 127 11.55 11.51 -20.71
CA GLY A 127 12.55 10.46 -20.94
C GLY A 127 12.74 9.49 -19.77
N MET A 128 12.06 9.70 -18.64
CA MET A 128 12.13 8.80 -17.48
C MET A 128 10.85 7.97 -17.24
N GLN A 129 9.91 7.95 -18.18
CA GLN A 129 8.60 7.29 -18.00
C GLN A 129 8.68 5.79 -17.72
N GLN A 130 9.77 5.12 -18.13
CA GLN A 130 9.98 3.69 -17.90
C GLN A 130 10.82 3.38 -16.66
N ALA A 131 11.44 4.38 -16.03
CA ALA A 131 12.41 4.21 -14.95
C ALA A 131 11.96 4.84 -13.62
N VAL A 132 10.92 5.67 -13.64
CA VAL A 132 10.46 6.42 -12.48
C VAL A 132 9.11 5.90 -12.04
N SER A 133 8.99 5.67 -10.73
CA SER A 133 7.73 5.38 -10.09
C SER A 133 6.80 6.59 -10.22
N GLN A 134 5.66 6.45 -10.87
CA GLN A 134 4.59 7.45 -10.75
C GLN A 134 4.01 7.35 -9.34
N VAL A 135 3.96 8.45 -8.61
CA VAL A 135 3.37 8.49 -7.27
C VAL A 135 2.33 9.61 -7.23
N CYS A 136 1.13 9.30 -6.73
CA CYS A 136 0.02 10.23 -6.60
C CYS A 136 -0.60 10.16 -5.20
N VAL A 137 -0.90 11.34 -4.66
CA VAL A 137 -1.42 11.57 -3.32
C VAL A 137 -2.82 12.19 -3.40
N ALA A 138 -3.58 12.08 -2.31
CA ALA A 138 -4.90 12.66 -2.18
C ALA A 138 -4.92 14.19 -2.33
N ASP A 139 -5.74 14.72 -3.25
CA ASP A 139 -6.04 16.16 -3.31
C ASP A 139 -7.22 16.49 -2.39
N ALA A 140 -6.94 17.10 -1.23
CA ALA A 140 -7.95 17.35 -0.20
C ALA A 140 -8.53 18.77 -0.22
N LYS A 141 -7.94 19.71 -0.98
CA LYS A 141 -8.30 21.13 -1.12
C LYS A 141 -8.63 21.88 0.20
N PRO A 142 -7.81 22.87 0.61
CA PRO A 142 -6.81 23.57 -0.20
C PRO A 142 -5.46 22.83 -0.34
N GLY A 143 -5.21 21.81 0.47
CA GLY A 143 -3.93 21.11 0.52
C GLY A 143 -3.99 19.62 0.16
N THR A 144 -2.92 18.92 0.55
CA THR A 144 -2.80 17.47 0.40
C THR A 144 -3.05 16.83 1.75
N LEU A 145 -3.73 15.69 1.73
CA LEU A 145 -3.98 14.92 2.93
C LEU A 145 -2.69 14.24 3.40
N VAL A 146 -2.32 14.46 4.65
CA VAL A 146 -1.15 13.84 5.25
C VAL A 146 -1.53 12.95 6.43
N ASP A 147 -0.70 11.95 6.72
CA ASP A 147 -0.88 11.10 7.89
C ASP A 147 -0.50 11.84 9.20
N VAL A 148 -0.54 11.12 10.32
CA VAL A 148 -0.21 11.64 11.66
C VAL A 148 1.25 12.08 11.79
N HIS A 149 2.13 11.69 10.85
CA HIS A 149 3.53 12.10 10.78
C HIS A 149 3.74 13.28 9.83
N GLY A 150 2.68 13.78 9.18
CA GLY A 150 2.76 14.83 8.19
C GLY A 150 3.19 14.35 6.81
N GLU A 151 3.19 13.03 6.57
CA GLU A 151 3.57 12.44 5.28
C GLU A 151 2.35 12.33 4.33
N PRO A 152 2.47 12.73 3.05
CA PRO A 152 1.38 12.62 2.08
C PRO A 152 0.82 11.19 1.95
N ILE A 153 -0.50 11.06 2.06
CA ILE A 153 -1.17 9.78 1.88
C ILE A 153 -1.13 9.39 0.40
N THR A 154 -0.20 8.49 0.08
CA THR A 154 -0.06 7.92 -1.27
C THR A 154 -1.23 7.00 -1.55
N LEU A 155 -2.01 7.38 -2.57
CA LEU A 155 -3.19 6.63 -3.01
C LEU A 155 -2.88 5.72 -4.20
N PHE A 156 -2.03 6.21 -5.11
CA PHE A 156 -1.65 5.47 -6.30
C PHE A 156 -0.14 5.52 -6.47
N SER A 157 0.45 4.38 -6.81
CA SER A 157 1.83 4.33 -7.27
C SER A 157 2.01 3.28 -8.34
N GLU A 158 2.76 3.59 -9.38
CA GLU A 158 3.10 2.63 -10.43
C GLU A 158 4.61 2.60 -10.58
N THR A 159 5.22 1.43 -10.41
CA THR A 159 6.65 1.23 -10.61
C THR A 159 6.86 0.18 -11.70
N ALA A 160 7.40 0.62 -12.84
CA ALA A 160 7.92 -0.31 -13.83
C ALA A 160 9.25 -0.88 -13.31
N ILE A 161 9.30 -2.19 -13.02
CA ILE A 161 10.58 -2.84 -12.73
C ILE A 161 11.29 -3.07 -14.07
N VAL A 162 12.50 -2.51 -14.19
CA VAL A 162 13.34 -2.74 -15.37
C VAL A 162 14.16 -4.03 -15.18
N LYS A 163 14.08 -4.86 -16.22
CA LYS A 163 14.93 -6.00 -16.64
C LYS A 163 14.58 -7.42 -16.22
N ASP A 164 14.24 -7.73 -14.97
CA ASP A 164 14.15 -9.16 -14.55
C ASP A 164 12.77 -9.62 -14.07
N MET A 165 11.79 -8.72 -13.99
CA MET A 165 10.39 -9.05 -13.74
C MET A 165 9.55 -8.27 -14.75
N ALA A 166 8.96 -8.96 -15.73
CA ALA A 166 8.15 -8.37 -16.80
C ALA A 166 6.77 -7.88 -16.31
N SER A 167 6.73 -7.28 -15.12
CA SER A 167 5.50 -6.92 -14.42
C SER A 167 5.62 -5.51 -13.86
N VAL A 168 4.55 -4.74 -14.03
CA VAL A 168 4.39 -3.43 -13.40
C VAL A 168 3.85 -3.66 -12.00
N LEU A 169 4.54 -3.11 -10.99
CA LEU A 169 4.04 -3.14 -9.62
C LEU A 169 3.13 -1.94 -9.38
N ARG A 170 1.88 -2.20 -9.02
CA ARG A 170 0.87 -1.17 -8.81
C ARG A 170 0.37 -1.13 -7.37
N THR A 171 0.32 0.07 -6.81
CA THR A 171 -0.54 0.41 -5.68
C THR A 171 -1.74 1.16 -6.21
N GLU A 172 -2.94 0.73 -5.83
CA GLU A 172 -4.19 1.36 -6.23
C GLU A 172 -5.05 1.74 -5.02
N ALA A 173 -5.86 2.78 -5.18
CA ALA A 173 -6.86 3.14 -4.20
C ALA A 173 -8.18 2.44 -4.51
N LYS A 174 -8.64 1.58 -3.60
CA LYS A 174 -9.90 0.85 -3.73
C LYS A 174 -11.12 1.74 -3.49
N SER A 175 -11.00 2.72 -2.60
CA SER A 175 -12.02 3.73 -2.31
C SER A 175 -11.38 4.90 -1.58
N VAL A 176 -11.74 6.12 -1.98
CA VAL A 176 -11.29 7.37 -1.36
C VAL A 176 -12.48 8.29 -1.16
N ARG A 177 -12.73 8.68 0.09
CA ARG A 177 -13.71 9.72 0.45
C ARG A 177 -13.06 10.66 1.43
N ILE A 178 -12.97 11.93 1.07
CA ILE A 178 -12.30 12.97 1.84
C ILE A 178 -13.30 14.10 2.05
N GLY A 179 -13.70 14.30 3.31
CA GLY A 179 -14.67 15.31 3.69
C GLY A 179 -16.11 14.97 3.30
N GLY A 180 -17.05 15.69 3.93
CA GLY A 180 -18.48 15.47 3.76
C GLY A 180 -19.05 14.39 4.67
N LYS A 181 -20.37 14.21 4.63
CA LYS A 181 -21.09 13.26 5.49
C LYS A 181 -20.82 11.82 5.00
N VAL A 182 -19.92 11.12 5.70
CA VAL A 182 -19.71 9.68 5.51
C VAL A 182 -20.73 8.91 6.35
N ASP A 183 -21.25 7.81 5.81
CA ASP A 183 -22.08 6.87 6.58
C ASP A 183 -21.26 6.28 7.73
N GLN A 184 -21.71 6.52 8.97
CA GLN A 184 -21.00 6.07 10.18
C GLN A 184 -20.91 4.54 10.27
N ALA A 185 -21.80 3.81 9.59
CA ALA A 185 -21.73 2.35 9.51
C ALA A 185 -20.39 1.84 8.93
N VAL A 186 -19.70 2.65 8.12
CA VAL A 186 -18.37 2.33 7.58
C VAL A 186 -17.31 2.23 8.70
N PHE A 187 -17.43 3.07 9.73
CA PHE A 187 -16.53 3.06 10.89
C PHE A 187 -16.94 1.99 11.90
N ASP A 188 -18.24 1.76 12.08
CA ASP A 188 -18.77 0.79 13.05
C ASP A 188 -18.43 -0.67 12.67
N ALA A 189 -18.41 -0.99 11.37
CA ALA A 189 -18.06 -2.33 10.87
C ALA A 189 -16.60 -2.74 11.17
N VAL A 190 -15.74 -1.77 11.46
CA VAL A 190 -14.31 -1.97 11.76
C VAL A 190 -14.05 -1.91 13.27
N ALA A 191 -14.89 -1.19 14.02
CA ALA A 191 -14.81 -1.11 15.48
C ALA A 191 -15.43 -2.32 16.21
N ALA A 192 -16.16 -3.19 15.50
CA ALA A 192 -16.77 -4.38 16.09
C ALA A 192 -15.70 -5.50 16.30
N PRO A 193 -15.56 -6.05 17.52
CA PRO A 193 -14.58 -7.09 17.84
C PRO A 193 -14.82 -8.41 17.11
#